data_AF-A0AAV1UPW4-F1
#
_entry.id   AF-A0AAV1UPW4-F1
#
_cell.length_a   1.000
_cell.length_b   1.000
_cell.length_c   1.000
_cell.angle_alpha   90.00
_cell.angle_beta   90.00
_cell.angle_gamma   90.00
#
_symmetry.space_group_name_H-M   'P 1'
#
loop_
_entity.id
_entity.type
_entity.pdbx_description
1 polymer ?
#
loop_
_entity_poly.entity_id
_entity_poly.type
_entity_poly.pdbx_seq_one_letter_code
_entity_poly.pdbx_strand_id
1 'polypeptide(L)'
;MSRRWPSARARSSRFAEHQPYFAEEELLDRKVVVLCNVKMVKVMRLRSTGRILQVTDDKGKVELLCPSPEAEVGERVYASGEEMQEPVTAIQMKKNKVWETVCKDIKTNNKCEVMYRDRFVVRSRTGPVWAESLKKVLVTK
;
A
#
# COMPACT_ATOMS: atom_id res chain seq x y z
N MET A 1 -43.96 -16.93 -43.44
CA MET A 1 -44.08 -17.50 -42.08
C MET A 1 -42.70 -17.56 -41.44
N SER A 2 -42.57 -16.97 -40.26
CA SER A 2 -41.33 -16.71 -39.53
C SER A 2 -40.68 -17.95 -38.92
N ARG A 3 -39.35 -18.00 -38.88
CA ARG A 3 -38.64 -18.54 -37.71
C ARG A 3 -37.52 -17.58 -37.31
N ARG A 4 -37.86 -16.75 -36.33
CA ARG A 4 -36.95 -15.90 -35.56
C ARG A 4 -35.86 -16.77 -34.91
N TRP A 5 -34.61 -16.41 -35.12
CA TRP A 5 -33.52 -16.78 -34.21
C TRP A 5 -33.72 -16.05 -32.87
N PRO A 6 -33.58 -16.71 -31.71
CA PRO A 6 -33.52 -15.99 -30.45
C PRO A 6 -32.19 -15.25 -30.40
N SER A 7 -32.22 -13.92 -30.33
CA SER A 7 -31.05 -13.14 -29.96
C SER A 7 -30.61 -13.61 -28.57
N ALA A 8 -29.48 -14.30 -28.48
CA ALA A 8 -28.82 -14.54 -27.22
C ALA A 8 -28.49 -13.17 -26.62
N ARG A 9 -29.26 -12.77 -25.61
CA ARG A 9 -28.92 -11.66 -24.73
C ARG A 9 -27.52 -11.95 -24.19
N ALA A 10 -26.52 -11.22 -24.68
CA ALA A 10 -25.23 -11.13 -24.05
C ALA A 10 -25.50 -10.68 -22.61
N ARG A 11 -25.39 -11.62 -21.66
CA ARG A 11 -25.25 -11.27 -20.26
C ARG A 11 -23.93 -10.51 -20.19
N SER A 12 -24.03 -9.18 -20.16
CA SER A 12 -22.97 -8.31 -19.69
C SER A 12 -22.71 -8.69 -18.23
N SER A 13 -21.91 -9.74 -18.04
CA SER A 13 -21.14 -9.88 -16.82
C SER A 13 -20.26 -8.64 -16.78
N ARG A 14 -20.51 -7.76 -15.81
CA ARG A 14 -19.59 -6.69 -15.46
C ARG A 14 -18.26 -7.34 -15.06
N PHE A 15 -17.41 -7.62 -16.04
CA PHE A 15 -15.99 -7.61 -15.81
C PHE A 15 -15.71 -6.15 -15.51
N ALA A 16 -15.52 -5.81 -14.23
CA ALA A 16 -14.93 -4.54 -13.90
C ALA A 16 -13.61 -4.49 -14.68
N GLU A 17 -13.54 -3.60 -15.67
CA GLU A 17 -12.32 -3.38 -16.43
C GLU A 17 -11.20 -3.10 -15.43
N HIS A 18 -10.09 -3.82 -15.57
CA HIS A 18 -8.92 -3.62 -14.74
C HIS A 18 -8.34 -2.25 -15.11
N GLN A 19 -8.75 -1.22 -14.38
CA GLN A 19 -8.20 0.13 -14.50
C GLN A 19 -6.90 0.19 -13.68
N PRO A 20 -5.72 0.27 -14.32
CA PRO A 20 -4.47 0.38 -13.60
C PRO A 20 -4.39 1.76 -12.93
N TYR A 21 -3.97 1.78 -11.66
CA TYR A 21 -3.78 3.04 -10.92
C TYR A 21 -2.53 3.81 -11.34
N PHE A 22 -1.54 3.10 -11.89
CA PHE A 22 -0.24 3.65 -12.29
C PHE A 22 0.11 3.13 -13.69
N ALA A 23 0.74 3.98 -14.49
CA ALA A 23 1.43 3.56 -15.70
C ALA A 23 2.71 2.79 -15.35
N GLU A 24 3.24 2.00 -16.30
CA GLU A 24 4.43 1.18 -16.07
C GLU A 24 5.66 2.05 -15.76
N GLU A 25 5.78 3.17 -16.48
CA GLU A 25 6.87 4.12 -16.37
C GLU A 25 6.91 4.82 -15.00
N GLU A 26 5.77 4.91 -14.32
CA GLU A 26 5.67 5.50 -12.98
C GLU A 26 6.20 4.57 -11.88
N LEU A 27 6.37 3.28 -12.18
CA LEU A 27 6.80 2.26 -11.23
C LEU A 27 8.25 1.82 -11.43
N LEU A 28 8.79 1.95 -12.65
CA LEU A 28 10.17 1.62 -12.95
C LEU A 28 11.13 2.53 -12.17
N ASP A 29 12.16 1.93 -11.56
CA ASP A 29 13.19 2.59 -10.74
C ASP A 29 12.66 3.48 -9.59
N ARG A 30 11.40 3.28 -9.19
CA ARG A 30 10.76 4.02 -8.12
C ARG A 30 11.07 3.39 -6.76
N LYS A 31 11.59 4.19 -5.82
CA LYS A 31 11.73 3.79 -4.41
C LYS A 31 10.35 3.74 -3.75
N VAL A 32 10.09 2.65 -3.02
CA VAL A 32 8.81 2.41 -2.34
C VAL A 32 9.04 1.93 -0.91
N VAL A 33 8.04 2.11 -0.05
CA VAL A 33 8.02 1.52 1.28
C VAL A 33 7.26 0.19 1.25
N VAL A 34 7.87 -0.86 1.81
CA VAL A 34 7.35 -2.24 1.73
C VAL A 34 7.18 -2.84 3.12
N LEU A 35 6.03 -3.49 3.34
CA LEU A 35 5.80 -4.36 4.49
C LEU A 35 6.37 -5.75 4.18
N CYS A 36 7.54 -6.06 4.76
CA CYS A 36 8.32 -7.26 4.42
C CYS A 36 8.02 -8.49 5.29
N ASN A 37 7.48 -8.33 6.50
CA ASN A 37 7.22 -9.44 7.43
C ASN A 37 5.81 -10.04 7.27
N VAL A 38 5.33 -10.16 6.03
CA VAL A 38 4.06 -10.79 5.70
C VAL A 38 4.25 -12.23 5.24
N LYS A 39 3.23 -13.06 5.45
CA LYS A 39 3.24 -14.42 4.89
C LYS A 39 3.20 -14.33 3.37
N MET A 40 4.03 -15.14 2.70
CA MET A 40 4.02 -15.28 1.25
C MET A 40 2.61 -15.55 0.71
N VAL A 41 2.22 -14.80 -0.31
CA VAL A 41 0.94 -14.94 -1.01
C VAL A 41 1.21 -15.27 -2.47
N LYS A 42 0.40 -16.17 -3.04
CA LYS A 42 0.41 -16.43 -4.48
C LYS A 42 -0.46 -15.39 -5.18
N VAL A 43 0.13 -14.63 -6.08
CA VAL A 43 -0.57 -13.68 -6.96
C VAL A 43 -0.48 -14.28 -8.37
N MET A 44 -1.60 -14.82 -8.86
CA MET A 44 -1.62 -15.64 -10.08
C MET A 44 -0.60 -16.81 -10.00
N ARG A 45 0.41 -16.81 -10.88
CA ARG A 45 1.49 -17.82 -10.91
C ARG A 45 2.77 -17.38 -10.19
N LEU A 46 2.80 -16.15 -9.66
CA LEU A 46 3.95 -15.58 -8.97
C LEU A 46 3.77 -15.62 -7.45
N ARG A 47 4.89 -15.64 -6.74
CA ARG A 47 4.93 -15.58 -5.27
C ARG A 47 5.36 -14.18 -4.84
N SER A 48 4.53 -13.51 -4.06
CA SER A 48 4.88 -12.23 -3.45
C SER A 48 5.19 -12.44 -1.96
N THR A 49 6.31 -11.88 -1.52
CA THR A 49 6.81 -11.92 -0.14
C THR A 49 6.69 -10.59 0.60
N GLY A 50 6.16 -9.56 -0.06
CA GLY A 50 6.02 -8.22 0.49
C GLY A 50 4.78 -7.53 -0.04
N ARG A 51 4.41 -6.42 0.60
CA ARG A 51 3.34 -5.54 0.11
C ARG A 51 3.83 -4.10 0.10
N ILE A 52 3.62 -3.43 -1.02
CA ILE A 52 3.90 -2.00 -1.15
C ILE A 52 2.87 -1.25 -0.31
N LEU A 53 3.33 -0.28 0.48
CA LEU A 53 2.46 0.60 1.24
C LEU A 53 2.02 1.78 0.38
N GLN A 54 0.76 2.12 0.53
CA GLN A 54 0.11 3.17 -0.24
C GLN A 54 -0.86 3.94 0.63
N VAL A 55 -1.38 5.03 0.10
CA VAL A 55 -2.51 5.76 0.66
C VAL A 55 -3.60 5.85 -0.39
N THR A 56 -4.85 5.88 0.07
CA THR A 56 -6.01 5.97 -0.82
C THR A 56 -6.99 6.98 -0.24
N ASP A 57 -7.44 7.92 -1.06
CA ASP A 57 -8.48 8.87 -0.66
C ASP A 57 -9.90 8.30 -0.83
N ASP A 58 -10.89 9.07 -0.40
CA ASP A 58 -12.31 8.72 -0.51
C ASP A 58 -12.81 8.69 -1.97
N LYS A 59 -12.07 9.31 -2.89
CA LYS A 59 -12.36 9.34 -4.34
C LYS A 59 -11.70 8.19 -5.10
N GLY A 60 -10.91 7.36 -4.43
CA GLY A 60 -10.22 6.21 -5.01
C GLY A 60 -8.87 6.56 -5.66
N LYS A 61 -8.33 7.77 -5.46
CA LYS A 61 -6.96 8.10 -5.86
C LYS A 61 -5.99 7.32 -4.96
N VAL A 62 -5.04 6.61 -5.58
CA VAL A 62 -4.02 5.83 -4.90
C VAL A 62 -2.66 6.51 -5.10
N GLU A 63 -1.88 6.67 -4.03
CA GLU A 63 -0.49 7.12 -4.10
C GLU A 63 0.43 6.18 -3.34
N LEU A 64 1.59 5.86 -3.90
CA LEU A 64 2.60 5.07 -3.22
C LEU A 64 3.36 5.93 -2.21
N LEU A 65 3.76 5.31 -1.10
CA LEU A 65 4.61 5.98 -0.13
C LEU A 65 6.06 6.06 -0.64
N CYS A 66 6.61 7.27 -0.58
CA CYS A 66 7.96 7.60 -1.01
C CYS A 66 8.86 7.79 0.22
N PRO A 67 9.96 7.03 0.36
CA PRO A 67 10.97 7.33 1.36
C PRO A 67 11.78 8.58 0.96
N SER A 68 12.71 9.01 1.82
CA SER A 68 13.70 10.03 1.46
C SER A 68 14.44 9.68 0.17
N PRO A 69 14.75 10.64 -0.72
CA PRO A 69 15.54 10.39 -1.93
C PRO A 69 16.90 9.74 -1.63
N GLU A 70 17.47 10.03 -0.46
CA GLU A 70 18.75 9.49 0.01
C GLU A 70 18.64 8.08 0.63
N ALA A 71 17.42 7.55 0.83
CA ALA A 71 17.24 6.24 1.45
C ALA A 71 17.79 5.11 0.57
N GLU A 72 18.61 4.24 1.15
CA GLU A 72 19.10 3.03 0.50
C GLU A 72 18.03 1.92 0.52
N VAL A 73 18.07 1.04 -0.49
CA VAL A 73 17.18 -0.13 -0.52
C VAL A 73 17.51 -1.04 0.66
N GLY A 74 16.49 -1.43 1.42
CA GLY A 74 16.64 -2.25 2.63
C GLY A 74 16.77 -1.44 3.91
N GLU A 75 16.77 -0.09 3.85
CA GLU A 75 16.68 0.72 5.06
C GLU A 75 15.40 0.45 5.84
N ARG A 76 15.56 0.35 7.16
CA ARG A 76 14.44 0.12 8.07
C ARG A 76 13.66 1.42 8.26
N VAL A 77 12.35 1.34 8.06
CA VAL A 77 11.40 2.41 8.34
C VAL A 77 10.82 2.23 9.74
N TYR A 78 10.76 3.31 10.52
CA TYR A 78 10.31 3.31 11.91
C TYR A 78 9.66 4.65 12.29
N ALA A 79 8.88 4.66 13.37
CA ALA A 79 8.30 5.87 13.94
C ALA A 79 9.31 6.56 14.87
N SER A 80 9.75 7.77 14.52
CA SER A 80 10.79 8.47 15.28
C SER A 80 10.28 8.94 16.63
N GLY A 81 10.85 8.40 17.71
CA GLY A 81 10.48 8.72 19.09
C GLY A 81 9.68 7.62 19.81
N GLU A 82 9.28 6.56 19.08
CA GLU A 82 8.86 5.30 19.70
C GLU A 82 10.08 4.40 19.91
N GLU A 83 10.00 3.54 20.93
CA GLU A 83 11.03 2.53 21.16
C GLU A 83 11.05 1.53 20.00
N MET A 84 12.25 1.28 19.46
CA MET A 84 12.42 0.40 18.32
C MET A 84 12.32 -1.06 18.76
N GLN A 85 11.18 -1.68 18.47
CA GLN A 85 10.92 -3.09 18.78
C GLN A 85 11.31 -4.00 17.61
N GLU A 86 11.70 -5.23 17.88
CA GLU A 86 11.97 -6.19 16.80
C GLU A 86 10.71 -6.54 16.00
N PRO A 87 10.80 -6.66 14.65
CA PRO A 87 9.65 -6.99 13.83
C PRO A 87 9.07 -8.36 14.20
N VAL A 88 7.75 -8.42 14.33
CA VAL A 88 7.05 -9.70 14.53
C VAL A 88 7.27 -10.63 13.33
N THR A 89 7.24 -11.94 13.60
CA THR A 89 7.30 -12.96 12.55
C THR A 89 6.05 -12.91 11.65
N ALA A 90 6.16 -13.42 10.42
CA ALA A 90 5.02 -13.51 9.50
C ALA A 90 3.82 -14.30 10.06
N ILE A 91 4.08 -15.28 10.94
CA ILE A 91 3.05 -16.06 11.62
C ILE A 91 2.31 -15.18 12.64
N GLN A 92 3.05 -14.45 13.48
CA GLN A 92 2.49 -13.53 14.47
C GLN A 92 1.73 -12.38 13.80
N MET A 93 2.29 -11.79 12.74
CA MET A 93 1.66 -10.76 11.92
C MET A 93 0.24 -11.18 11.51
N LYS A 94 0.09 -12.41 10.98
CA LYS A 94 -1.20 -12.96 10.56
C LYS A 94 -2.11 -13.33 11.74
N LYS A 95 -1.59 -14.07 12.72
CA LYS A 95 -2.38 -14.62 13.83
C LYS A 95 -2.97 -13.51 14.69
N ASN A 96 -2.18 -12.48 14.98
CA ASN A 96 -2.55 -11.39 15.87
C ASN A 96 -3.12 -10.18 15.13
N LYS A 97 -3.25 -10.23 13.79
CA LYS A 97 -3.73 -9.12 12.96
C LYS A 97 -3.00 -7.81 13.27
N VAL A 98 -1.67 -7.91 13.37
CA VAL A 98 -0.82 -6.81 13.86
C VAL A 98 -0.94 -5.61 12.93
N TRP A 99 -0.84 -5.83 11.61
CA TRP A 99 -0.97 -4.75 10.63
C TRP A 99 -2.32 -4.05 10.71
N GLU A 100 -3.42 -4.81 10.79
CA GLU A 100 -4.78 -4.27 10.86
C GLU A 100 -5.02 -3.42 12.12
N THR A 101 -4.26 -3.69 13.18
CA THR A 101 -4.30 -2.91 14.41
C THR A 101 -3.45 -1.64 14.27
N VAL A 102 -2.21 -1.79 13.82
CA VAL A 102 -1.22 -0.71 13.73
C VAL A 102 -1.58 0.32 12.65
N CYS A 103 -2.09 -0.12 11.49
CA CYS A 103 -2.35 0.77 10.35
C CYS A 103 -3.44 1.82 10.63
N LYS A 104 -4.34 1.56 11.60
CA LYS A 104 -5.36 2.51 12.03
C LYS A 104 -4.78 3.81 12.61
N ASP A 105 -3.56 3.69 13.16
CA ASP A 105 -2.83 4.80 13.74
C ASP A 105 -1.82 5.43 12.76
N ILE A 106 -1.71 4.92 11.52
CA ILE A 106 -0.76 5.43 10.52
C ILE A 106 -1.52 6.23 9.46
N LYS A 107 -1.21 7.52 9.34
CA LYS A 107 -1.84 8.41 8.35
C LYS A 107 -0.94 9.56 7.93
N THR A 108 -1.24 10.20 6.81
CA THR A 108 -0.51 11.39 6.38
C THR A 108 -0.96 12.66 7.12
N ASN A 109 -0.06 13.61 7.36
CA ASN A 109 -0.38 14.90 7.94
C ASN A 109 -0.68 15.98 6.87
N ASN A 110 -0.78 17.25 7.28
CA ASN A 110 -1.02 18.40 6.38
C ASN A 110 0.12 18.66 5.37
N LYS A 111 1.31 18.12 5.63
CA LYS A 111 2.51 18.22 4.80
C LYS A 111 2.76 16.95 3.96
N CYS A 112 1.80 16.03 3.93
CA CYS A 112 1.92 14.71 3.30
C CYS A 112 2.94 13.77 3.98
N GLU A 113 3.48 14.11 5.15
CA GLU A 113 4.36 13.21 5.92
C GLU A 113 3.54 12.10 6.56
N VAL A 114 4.06 10.89 6.53
CA VAL A 114 3.45 9.74 7.20
C VAL A 114 3.72 9.85 8.71
N MET A 115 2.65 9.81 9.49
CA MET A 115 2.67 9.91 10.95
C MET A 115 2.11 8.64 11.58
N TYR A 116 2.70 8.25 12.70
CA TYR A 116 2.16 7.25 13.61
C TYR A 116 1.57 7.94 14.85
N ARG A 117 0.31 7.60 15.17
CA ARG A 117 -0.46 8.13 16.30
C ARG A 117 -0.48 9.67 16.38
N ASP A 118 -0.46 10.34 15.23
CA ASP A 118 -0.38 11.81 15.12
C ASP A 118 0.82 12.47 15.83
N ARG A 119 1.77 11.68 16.31
CA ARG A 119 2.82 12.13 17.22
C ARG A 119 4.20 11.88 16.67
N PHE A 120 4.41 10.72 16.07
CA PHE A 120 5.73 10.27 15.65
C PHE A 120 5.82 10.27 14.13
N VAL A 121 6.83 10.93 13.59
CA VAL A 121 7.08 10.94 12.15
C VAL A 121 7.61 9.57 11.74
N VAL A 122 6.99 8.95 10.74
CA VAL A 122 7.51 7.71 10.14
C VAL A 122 8.64 8.06 9.19
N ARG A 123 9.81 7.46 9.40
CA ARG A 123 11.04 7.81 8.71
C ARG A 123 11.98 6.61 8.53
N SER A 124 12.92 6.72 7.60
CA SER A 124 14.12 5.90 7.58
C SER A 124 15.28 6.64 8.27
N ARG A 125 16.48 6.06 8.20
CA ARG A 125 17.72 6.69 8.68
C ARG A 125 17.95 8.06 8.02
N THR A 126 17.68 8.18 6.73
CA THR A 126 18.00 9.37 5.92
C THR A 126 16.89 10.40 5.82
N GLY A 127 15.64 10.06 6.17
CA GLY A 127 14.57 11.07 6.16
C GLY A 127 13.16 10.52 6.32
N PRO A 128 12.16 11.43 6.36
CA PRO A 128 10.75 11.06 6.51
C PRO A 128 10.22 10.27 5.31
N VAL A 129 9.09 9.62 5.52
CA VAL A 129 8.28 9.00 4.46
C VAL A 129 7.10 9.92 4.14
N TRP A 130 6.77 10.04 2.85
CA TRP A 130 5.78 10.97 2.34
C TRP A 130 4.79 10.27 1.41
N ALA A 131 3.58 10.81 1.31
CA ALA A 131 2.73 10.67 0.14
C ALA A 131 3.00 11.84 -0.84
N GLU A 132 2.62 11.70 -2.10
CA GLU A 132 2.87 12.74 -3.11
C GLU A 132 2.01 13.99 -2.86
N SER A 133 0.71 13.80 -2.63
CA SER A 133 -0.22 14.91 -2.45
C SER A 133 -1.36 14.63 -1.46
N LEU A 134 -1.63 13.37 -1.12
CA LEU A 134 -2.73 13.03 -0.23
C LEU A 134 -2.42 13.32 1.25
N LYS A 135 -3.30 14.12 1.87
CA LYS A 135 -3.19 14.61 3.25
C LYS A 135 -4.30 14.01 4.11
N LYS A 136 -4.01 13.73 5.38
CA LYS A 136 -4.98 13.21 6.36
C LYS A 136 -5.65 11.90 5.93
N VAL A 137 -4.95 11.08 5.15
CA VAL A 137 -5.44 9.77 4.68
C VAL A 137 -4.70 8.63 5.39
N LEU A 138 -5.41 7.53 5.66
CA LEU A 138 -4.82 6.35 6.30
C LEU A 138 -3.87 5.63 5.33
N VAL A 139 -2.79 5.08 5.88
CA VAL A 139 -1.90 4.19 5.13
C VAL A 139 -2.55 2.80 5.01
N THR A 140 -2.59 2.29 3.79
CA THR A 140 -3.16 0.99 3.44
C THR A 140 -2.11 0.08 2.79
N LYS A 141 -2.51 -1.16 2.51
CA LYS A 141 -1.70 -2.23 1.90
C LYS A 141 -2.44 -2.91 0.77
#